data_AF-A0A925DC98-F1
#
_entry.id   AF-A0A925DC98-F1
#
_cell.length_a   1.000
_cell.length_b   1.000
_cell.length_c   1.000
_cell.angle_alpha   90.00
_cell.angle_beta   90.00
_cell.angle_gamma   90.00
#
_symmetry.space_group_name_H-M   'P 1'
#
loop_
_entity.id
_entity.type
_entity.pdbx_description
1 polymer ?
#
loop_
_entity_poly.entity_id
_entity_poly.type
_entity_poly.pdbx_seq_one_letter_code
_entity_poly.pdbx_strand_id
1 'polypeptide(L)' 'MKRDSPAKPPLTLLIAAPRGFCAGVDRAIRIVELALERYGAPVYVRHEIVHNKFVVDSLKAKGA' A
#
# COMPACT_ATOMS: atom_id res chain seq x y z
N MET A 1 36.02 18.74 5.32
CA MET A 1 35.31 19.91 4.77
C MET A 1 33.82 19.58 4.68
N LYS A 2 33.08 19.71 5.79
CA LYS A 2 31.62 19.54 5.80
C LYS A 2 31.02 20.87 5.34
N ARG A 3 30.20 20.85 4.28
CA ARG A 3 29.47 22.04 3.82
C ARG A 3 28.31 22.27 4.78
N ASP A 4 28.40 23.29 5.62
CA ASP A 4 27.26 23.81 6.35
C ASP A 4 26.24 24.33 5.34
N SER A 5 25.14 23.60 5.19
CA SER A 5 24.03 24.02 4.34
C SER A 5 23.16 24.97 5.15
N PRO A 6 22.74 26.13 4.59
CA PRO A 6 21.91 27.08 5.32
C PRO A 6 20.59 26.43 5.74
N ALA A 7 20.10 26.81 6.92
CA ALA A 7 18.81 26.36 7.44
C ALA A 7 17.69 26.73 6.46
N LYS A 8 16.88 25.75 6.06
CA LYS A 8 15.77 25.96 5.11
C LYS A 8 14.64 26.77 5.78
N PRO A 9 13.94 27.65 5.04
CA PRO A 9 12.80 28.38 5.57
C PRO A 9 11.65 27.43 5.95
N PRO A 10 10.77 27.83 6.89
CA PRO A 10 9.61 27.02 7.28
C PRO A 10 8.66 26.83 6.09
N LEU A 11 8.24 25.58 5.86
CA LEU A 11 7.29 25.19 4.83
C LEU A 11 6.00 24.68 5.48
N THR A 12 4.85 25.24 5.09
CA THR A 12 3.55 24.73 5.54
C THR A 12 3.06 23.65 4.57
N LEU A 13 2.86 22.43 5.08
CA LEU A 13 2.31 21.31 4.32
C LEU A 13 0.82 21.16 4.62
N LEU A 14 -0.02 21.30 3.59
CA LEU A 14 -1.45 21.04 3.70
C LEU A 14 -1.73 19.61 3.22
N ILE A 15 -2.43 18.83 4.05
CA ILE A 15 -2.75 17.45 3.71
C ILE A 15 -4.26 17.28 3.62
N ALA A 16 -4.74 16.85 2.46
CA ALA A 16 -6.17 16.67 2.21
C ALA A 16 -6.81 15.58 3.10
N ALA A 17 -8.10 15.74 3.38
CA ALA A 17 -8.95 14.76 4.04
C ALA A 17 -10.36 14.73 3.38
N PRO A 18 -10.95 13.55 3.14
CA PRO A 18 -10.36 12.22 3.34
C PRO A 18 -9.28 11.90 2.29
N ARG A 19 -8.34 11.03 2.64
CA ARG A 19 -7.30 10.52 1.73
C ARG A 19 -7.01 9.06 2.03
N GLY A 20 -6.51 8.32 1.04
CA GLY A 20 -6.15 6.91 1.18
C GLY A 20 -7.23 5.98 0.65
N PHE A 21 -7.51 4.91 1.38
CA PHE A 21 -8.34 3.80 0.90
C PHE A 21 -9.83 4.09 1.03
N CYS A 22 -10.58 3.69 0.00
CA CYS A 22 -12.03 3.59 0.09
C CYS A 22 -12.43 2.21 0.62
N ALA A 23 -13.70 2.07 1.03
CA ALA A 23 -14.23 0.80 1.53
C ALA A 23 -14.05 -0.38 0.55
N GLY A 24 -14.10 -0.12 -0.76
CA GLY A 24 -13.89 -1.14 -1.79
C GLY A 24 -12.45 -1.66 -1.83
N VAL A 25 -11.48 -0.75 -1.74
CA VAL A 25 -10.04 -1.09 -1.72
C VAL A 25 -9.70 -1.90 -0.47
N ASP A 26 -10.15 -1.45 0.69
CA ASP A 26 -9.93 -2.15 1.97
C ASP A 26 -10.50 -3.58 1.92
N ARG A 27 -11.76 -3.72 1.47
CA ARG A 27 -12.41 -5.02 1.35
C ARG A 27 -11.70 -5.94 0.35
N ALA A 28 -11.25 -5.42 -0.78
CA ALA A 28 -10.57 -6.21 -1.81
C ALA A 28 -9.25 -6.80 -1.29
N ILE A 29 -8.45 -6.00 -0.58
CA ILE A 29 -7.20 -6.46 0.04
C ILE A 29 -7.50 -7.54 1.09
N ARG A 30 -8.47 -7.28 1.98
CA ARG A 30 -8.86 -8.24 3.03
C ARG A 30 -9.35 -9.59 2.50
N ILE A 31 -10.03 -9.62 1.36
CA ILE A 31 -10.46 -10.89 0.74
C ILE A 31 -9.26 -11.76 0.39
N VAL A 32 -8.21 -11.18 -0.19
CA VAL A 32 -6.99 -11.94 -0.56
C VAL A 32 -6.25 -12.41 0.69
N GLU A 33 -6.13 -11.56 1.71
CA GLU A 33 -5.50 -11.95 2.97
C GLU A 33 -6.24 -13.08 3.68
N LEU A 34 -7.57 -13.00 3.75
CA LEU A 34 -8.41 -14.05 4.33
C LEU A 34 -8.35 -15.35 3.51
N ALA A 35 -8.23 -15.25 2.18
CA ALA A 35 -8.05 -16.44 1.34
C ALA A 35 -6.71 -17.11 1.62
N LEU A 36 -5.63 -16.35 1.74
CA LEU A 36 -4.30 -16.87 2.11
C LEU A 36 -4.31 -17.50 3.51
N GLU A 37 -4.95 -16.87 4.49
CA GLU A 37 -5.07 -17.41 5.84
C GLU A 37 -5.85 -18.72 5.87
N ARG A 38 -6.98 -18.76 5.14
CA ARG A 38 -7.90 -19.91 5.18
C ARG A 38 -7.44 -21.09 4.34
N TYR A 39 -6.82 -20.84 3.18
CA TYR A 39 -6.51 -21.87 2.20
C TYR A 39 -5.01 -22.10 1.99
N GLY A 40 -4.15 -21.22 2.54
CA GLY A 40 -2.71 -21.25 2.29
C GLY A 40 -2.35 -20.73 0.89
N ALA A 41 -1.05 -20.64 0.62
CA ALA A 41 -0.53 -20.31 -0.70
C ALA A 41 -0.45 -21.55 -1.62
N PRO A 42 -0.62 -21.42 -2.95
CA PRO A 42 -0.87 -20.16 -3.67
C PRO A 42 -2.37 -19.81 -3.75
N VAL A 43 -2.68 -18.52 -3.64
CA VAL A 43 -3.98 -17.94 -4.02
C VAL A 43 -3.79 -17.21 -5.33
N TYR A 44 -4.63 -17.44 -6.34
CA TYR A 44 -4.50 -16.73 -7.63
C TYR A 44 -5.50 -15.57 -7.71
N VAL A 45 -5.01 -14.38 -8.05
CA VAL A 45 -5.84 -13.21 -8.33
C VAL A 45 -5.80 -12.88 -9.83
N ARG A 46 -6.98 -12.70 -10.44
CA ARG A 46 -7.06 -12.28 -11.85
C ARG A 46 -6.76 -10.78 -11.93
N HIS A 47 -5.64 -10.44 -12.60
CA HIS A 47 -5.07 -9.09 -12.64
C HIS A 47 -4.63 -8.59 -11.25
N GLU A 48 -4.23 -7.32 -11.17
CA GLU A 48 -3.94 -6.68 -9.89
C GLU A 48 -5.22 -6.43 -9.09
N ILE A 49 -5.22 -6.79 -7.80
CA ILE A 49 -6.38 -6.57 -6.92
C ILE A 49 -6.73 -5.09 -6.77
N VAL A 50 -5.70 -4.23 -6.78
CA VAL A 50 -5.77 -2.76 -6.82
C VAL A 50 -4.54 -2.22 -7.53
N HIS A 51 -4.65 -1.05 -8.16
CA HIS A 51 -3.53 -0.40 -8.86
C HIS A 51 -2.59 0.33 -7.88
N ASN A 52 -1.93 -0.44 -7.02
CA ASN A 52 -0.91 0.05 -6.12
C ASN A 52 0.22 -0.97 -6.03
N LYS A 53 1.39 -0.60 -6.55
CA LYS A 53 2.55 -1.48 -6.61
C LYS A 53 2.94 -2.05 -5.24
N PHE A 54 2.93 -1.22 -4.19
CA PHE A 54 3.29 -1.66 -2.84
C PHE A 54 2.32 -2.72 -2.32
N VAL A 55 1.01 -2.53 -2.54
CA VAL A 55 -0.01 -3.50 -2.15
C VAL A 55 0.16 -4.81 -2.92
N VAL A 56 0.28 -4.73 -4.25
CA VAL A 56 0.43 -5.90 -5.12
C VAL A 56 1.70 -6.70 -4.77
N ASP A 57 2.84 -6.04 -4.62
CA ASP A 57 4.10 -6.69 -4.28
C ASP A 57 4.03 -7.34 -2.89
N SER A 58 3.36 -6.70 -1.93
CA SER A 58 3.19 -7.26 -0.57
C SER A 58 2.31 -8.51 -0.54
N LEU A 59 1.25 -8.59 -1.34
CA LEU A 59 0.38 -9.75 -1.42
C LEU A 59 1.07 -10.90 -2.16
N LYS A 60 1.78 -10.61 -3.26
CA LYS A 60 2.60 -11.60 -3.97
C LYS A 60 3.65 -12.23 -3.07
N ALA A 61 4.31 -11.43 -2.22
CA ALA A 61 5.29 -11.93 -1.26
C ALA A 61 4.68 -12.89 -0.22
N LYS A 62 3.37 -12.79 0.05
CA LYS A 62 2.60 -13.71 0.92
C LYS A 62 2.11 -14.97 0.18
N GLY A 63 2.30 -15.06 -1.13
CA GLY A 63 1.85 -16.20 -1.96
C GLY A 63 0.50 -16.01 -2.64
N ALA A 64 0.05 -14.77 -2.83
CA ALA A 64 -1.07 -14.44 -3.72
C ALA A 64 -0.64 -14.26 -5.20
#